data_AF-A0A3D5D7C8-F1
#
_entry.id   AF-A0A3D5D7C8-F1
#
_cell.length_a   1.000
_cell.length_b   1.000
_cell.length_c   1.000
_cell.angle_alpha   90.00
_cell.angle_beta   90.00
_cell.angle_gamma   90.00
#
_symmetry.space_group_name_H-M   'P 1'
#
loop_
_entity.id
_entity.type
_entity.pdbx_description
1 polymer ?
#
loop_
_entity_poly.entity_id
_entity_poly.type
_entity_poly.pdbx_seq_one_letter_code
_entity_poly.pdbx_strand_id
1 'polypeptide(L)'
;MNRLAAISALVLAGFAHAEPPDIEYIYPAGAQRGTTVPVRIGGYYFHGQANFEMLGDGVKFQPVIKRTETIWFEGPLIHQPLSQQSENYPKDHLNKISVSKDAALGRRLWRCWTSQGATKTLKFVIGDLPEVTENEMDGRPIPQAVVLPVTANGRIFPREDIDVWAFTAKAGETIVMDAAAKRFGS
;
A
#
# COMPACT_ATOMS: atom_id res chain seq x y z
N MET A 1 -32.80 2.87 -65.25
CA MET A 1 -33.28 3.25 -63.90
C MET A 1 -32.79 2.19 -62.91
N ASN A 2 -32.49 2.62 -61.68
CA ASN A 2 -32.04 1.85 -60.51
C ASN A 2 -30.52 1.69 -60.35
N ARG A 3 -29.95 2.68 -59.64
CA ARG A 3 -28.58 2.72 -59.11
C ARG A 3 -28.49 1.82 -57.87
N LEU A 4 -27.49 0.93 -57.85
CA LEU A 4 -27.04 0.21 -56.66
C LEU A 4 -26.48 1.21 -55.64
N ALA A 5 -27.10 1.31 -54.47
CA ALA A 5 -26.54 2.02 -53.32
C ALA A 5 -25.98 0.97 -52.34
N ALA A 6 -24.67 0.74 -52.39
CA ALA A 6 -23.95 0.00 -51.36
C ALA A 6 -23.60 0.99 -50.24
N ILE A 7 -24.32 0.92 -49.11
CA ILE A 7 -23.98 1.67 -47.91
C ILE A 7 -22.85 0.92 -47.19
N SER A 8 -21.65 1.48 -47.26
CA SER A 8 -20.51 1.02 -46.45
C SER A 8 -20.72 1.47 -45.01
N ALA A 9 -21.00 0.52 -44.11
CA ALA A 9 -21.00 0.79 -42.67
C ALA A 9 -19.54 0.92 -42.19
N LEU A 10 -19.09 2.16 -41.99
CA LEU A 10 -17.80 2.46 -41.38
C LEU A 10 -17.90 2.13 -39.88
N VAL A 11 -17.41 0.97 -39.47
CA VAL A 11 -17.27 0.61 -38.06
C VAL A 11 -16.17 1.49 -37.47
N LEU A 12 -16.57 2.55 -36.76
CA LEU A 12 -15.71 3.24 -35.80
C LEU A 12 -15.43 2.25 -34.67
N ALA A 13 -14.35 1.46 -34.81
CA ALA A 13 -13.80 0.71 -33.70
C ALA A 13 -13.23 1.72 -32.71
N GLY A 14 -14.04 2.14 -31.74
CA GLY A 14 -13.54 2.90 -30.60
C GLY A 14 -12.52 2.05 -29.86
N PHE A 15 -11.31 2.56 -29.67
CA PHE A 15 -10.33 1.92 -28.81
C PHE A 15 -10.85 1.98 -27.38
N ALA A 16 -11.31 0.84 -26.84
CA ALA A 16 -11.56 0.70 -25.42
C ALA A 16 -10.20 0.70 -24.71
N HIS A 17 -9.88 1.77 -24.00
CA HIS A 17 -8.72 1.83 -23.12
C HIS A 17 -9.14 1.37 -21.73
N ALA A 18 -8.58 0.26 -21.26
CA ALA A 18 -8.67 -0.10 -19.84
C ALA A 18 -7.77 0.84 -19.03
N GLU A 19 -8.20 1.21 -17.83
CA GLU A 19 -7.36 1.98 -16.91
C GLU A 19 -6.14 1.14 -16.51
N PRO A 20 -4.92 1.66 -16.65
CA PRO A 20 -3.72 0.92 -16.28
C PRO A 20 -3.70 0.69 -14.76
N PRO A 21 -3.20 -0.47 -14.28
CA PRO A 21 -3.14 -0.74 -12.85
C PRO A 21 -2.20 0.25 -12.15
N ASP A 22 -2.52 0.61 -10.91
CA ASP A 22 -1.62 1.38 -10.05
C ASP A 22 -1.64 0.86 -8.60
N ILE A 23 -0.62 1.19 -7.83
CA ILE A 23 -0.48 0.87 -6.39
C ILE A 23 -0.41 2.15 -5.57
N GLU A 24 -0.96 2.09 -4.37
CA GLU A 24 -0.95 3.22 -3.44
C GLU A 24 -0.06 2.94 -2.23
N TYR A 25 -0.21 1.77 -1.62
CA TYR A 25 0.48 1.46 -0.37
C TYR A 25 0.72 -0.04 -0.16
N ILE A 26 1.69 -0.34 0.70
CA ILE A 26 1.84 -1.60 1.41
C ILE A 26 1.87 -1.29 2.90
N TYR A 27 1.12 -2.05 3.69
CA TYR A 27 1.05 -1.85 5.13
C TYR A 27 1.06 -3.20 5.88
N PRO A 28 1.92 -3.40 6.90
CA PRO A 28 3.01 -2.51 7.32
C PRO A 28 4.02 -2.20 6.20
N ALA A 29 4.75 -1.10 6.33
CA ALA A 29 5.70 -0.64 5.31
C ALA A 29 7.05 -1.38 5.36
N GLY A 30 7.25 -2.23 6.36
CA GLY A 30 8.46 -2.99 6.56
C GLY A 30 8.26 -4.28 7.35
N ALA A 31 9.38 -4.94 7.59
CA ALA A 31 9.48 -6.07 8.50
C ALA A 31 10.90 -6.22 9.06
N GLN A 32 10.96 -6.69 10.30
CA GLN A 32 12.20 -7.15 10.90
C GLN A 32 12.72 -8.40 10.16
N ARG A 33 14.02 -8.44 9.87
CA ARG A 33 14.68 -9.64 9.33
C ARG A 33 14.39 -10.87 10.20
N GLY A 34 14.23 -12.03 9.56
CA GLY A 34 13.91 -13.28 10.25
C GLY A 34 12.45 -13.43 10.67
N THR A 35 11.58 -12.46 10.35
CA THR A 35 10.15 -12.53 10.66
C THR A 35 9.31 -12.80 9.43
N THR A 36 8.02 -13.05 9.64
CA THR A 36 7.04 -13.10 8.56
C THR A 36 5.83 -12.28 8.95
N VAL A 37 5.51 -11.29 8.12
CA VAL A 37 4.46 -10.31 8.38
C VAL A 37 3.33 -10.45 7.34
N PRO A 38 2.05 -10.49 7.77
CA PRO A 38 0.94 -10.28 6.84
C PRO A 38 0.94 -8.81 6.39
N VAL A 39 0.79 -8.58 5.10
CA VAL A 39 0.73 -7.22 4.53
C VAL A 39 -0.55 -7.02 3.75
N ARG A 40 -1.02 -5.78 3.78
CA ARG A 40 -2.13 -5.28 3.00
C ARG A 40 -1.60 -4.37 1.91
N ILE A 41 -2.08 -4.59 0.69
CA ILE A 41 -1.64 -3.86 -0.50
C ILE A 41 -2.85 -3.13 -1.07
N GLY A 42 -2.79 -1.81 -1.07
CA GLY A 42 -3.79 -0.95 -1.71
C GLY A 42 -3.42 -0.72 -3.17
N GLY A 43 -4.36 -1.01 -4.07
CA GLY A 43 -4.14 -0.77 -5.49
C GLY A 43 -5.43 -0.53 -6.27
N TYR A 44 -5.26 -0.03 -7.49
CA TYR A 44 -6.32 0.37 -8.41
C TYR A 44 -6.36 -0.56 -9.61
N TYR A 45 -7.58 -0.82 -10.09
CA TYR A 45 -7.82 -1.53 -11.37
C TYR A 45 -7.20 -2.94 -11.46
N PHE A 46 -7.04 -3.63 -10.33
CA PHE A 46 -6.61 -5.04 -10.31
C PHE A 46 -7.73 -6.03 -10.69
N HIS A 47 -8.97 -5.57 -10.82
CA HIS A 47 -10.12 -6.41 -11.18
C HIS A 47 -10.25 -7.71 -10.33
N GLY A 48 -9.85 -7.63 -9.05
CA GLY A 48 -9.95 -8.73 -8.09
C GLY A 48 -8.62 -9.41 -7.74
N GLN A 49 -7.60 -9.36 -8.61
CA GLN A 49 -6.28 -9.90 -8.31
C GLN A 49 -5.18 -9.28 -9.18
N ALA A 50 -3.96 -9.23 -8.66
CA ALA A 50 -2.79 -8.83 -9.44
C ALA A 50 -1.62 -9.76 -9.18
N ASN A 51 -0.69 -9.82 -10.11
CA ASN A 51 0.62 -10.39 -9.83
C ASN A 51 1.40 -9.41 -8.96
N PHE A 52 2.23 -9.94 -8.07
CA PHE A 52 3.05 -9.18 -7.13
C PHE A 52 4.50 -9.64 -7.23
N GLU A 53 5.41 -8.67 -7.21
CA GLU A 53 6.85 -8.91 -7.21
C GLU A 53 7.53 -7.99 -6.21
N MET A 54 8.44 -8.55 -5.41
CA MET A 54 9.38 -7.79 -4.58
C MET A 54 10.81 -8.19 -4.94
N LEU A 55 11.62 -7.20 -5.29
CA LEU A 55 13.00 -7.36 -5.72
C LEU A 55 13.96 -7.43 -4.53
N GLY A 56 14.99 -8.27 -4.67
CA GLY A 56 16.07 -8.44 -3.72
C GLY A 56 16.05 -9.81 -3.06
N ASP A 57 17.21 -10.27 -2.63
CA ASP A 57 17.35 -11.58 -1.99
C ASP A 57 16.78 -11.60 -0.58
N GLY A 58 16.48 -12.80 -0.10
CA GLY A 58 16.07 -13.04 1.28
C GLY A 58 14.62 -12.66 1.60
N VAL A 59 13.77 -12.41 0.59
CA VAL A 59 12.32 -12.22 0.74
C VAL A 59 11.55 -13.31 0.03
N LYS A 60 10.46 -13.78 0.64
CA LYS A 60 9.48 -14.68 0.04
C LYS A 60 8.09 -14.10 0.20
N PHE A 61 7.27 -14.29 -0.82
CA PHE A 61 5.92 -13.71 -0.91
C PHE A 61 5.03 -14.59 -1.80
N GLN A 62 3.73 -14.33 -1.77
CA GLN A 62 2.79 -14.92 -2.72
C GLN A 62 2.85 -14.14 -4.04
N PRO A 63 3.05 -14.80 -5.19
CA PRO A 63 3.21 -14.11 -6.48
C PRO A 63 1.91 -13.53 -7.02
N VAL A 64 0.76 -13.92 -6.47
CA VAL A 64 -0.55 -13.40 -6.83
C VAL A 64 -1.26 -12.94 -5.56
N ILE A 65 -1.72 -11.70 -5.55
CA ILE A 65 -2.49 -11.11 -4.47
C ILE A 65 -3.96 -11.08 -4.88
N LYS A 66 -4.86 -11.40 -3.94
CA LYS A 66 -6.31 -11.42 -4.16
C LYS A 66 -6.98 -10.36 -3.33
N ARG A 67 -8.06 -9.82 -3.87
CA ARG A 67 -8.88 -8.80 -3.21
C ARG A 67 -9.40 -9.35 -1.89
N THR A 68 -9.34 -8.50 -0.87
CA THR A 68 -9.93 -8.72 0.44
C THR A 68 -10.94 -7.60 0.72
N GLU A 69 -11.67 -7.73 1.82
CA GLU A 69 -12.43 -6.63 2.39
C GLU A 69 -11.52 -5.42 2.58
N THR A 70 -11.93 -4.32 1.96
CA THR A 70 -11.21 -3.05 2.01
C THR A 70 -11.57 -2.37 3.32
N ILE A 71 -10.55 -2.03 4.11
CA ILE A 71 -10.78 -1.29 5.34
C ILE A 71 -11.16 0.13 4.94
N TRP A 72 -12.39 0.53 5.27
CA TRP A 72 -12.90 1.86 5.00
C TRP A 72 -13.03 2.62 6.31
N PHE A 73 -12.30 3.72 6.45
CA PHE A 73 -12.59 4.73 7.46
C PHE A 73 -13.20 5.92 6.74
N GLU A 74 -14.18 6.57 7.37
CA GLU A 74 -14.87 7.71 6.79
C GLU A 74 -13.85 8.77 6.35
N GLY A 75 -13.72 8.95 5.04
CA GLY A 75 -13.00 10.09 4.48
C GLY A 75 -13.70 11.39 4.86
N PRO A 76 -13.02 12.54 4.78
CA PRO A 76 -13.65 13.84 5.03
C PRO A 76 -14.88 14.02 4.12
N LEU A 77 -15.92 14.69 4.63
CA LEU A 77 -17.11 15.00 3.84
C LEU A 77 -16.73 15.82 2.61
N ILE A 78 -16.86 15.24 1.41
CA ILE A 78 -16.61 15.94 0.16
C ILE A 78 -17.88 16.71 -0.23
N HIS A 79 -17.81 18.03 -0.23
CA HIS A 79 -18.92 18.89 -0.63
C HIS A 79 -19.04 18.96 -2.16
N GLN A 80 -20.26 19.12 -2.65
CA GLN A 80 -20.48 19.39 -4.08
C GLN A 80 -19.77 20.69 -4.52
N PRO A 81 -19.21 20.75 -5.75
CA PRO A 81 -19.35 19.78 -6.83
C PRO A 81 -18.29 18.66 -6.85
N LEU A 82 -17.31 18.66 -5.93
CA LEU A 82 -16.21 17.69 -5.92
C LEU A 82 -16.68 16.24 -5.71
N SER A 83 -17.79 16.05 -4.98
CA SER A 83 -18.44 14.75 -4.77
C SER A 83 -19.09 14.16 -6.04
N GLN A 84 -19.17 14.91 -7.15
CA GLN A 84 -19.69 14.39 -8.42
C GLN A 84 -18.63 13.66 -9.26
N GLN A 85 -17.36 13.66 -8.85
CA GLN A 85 -16.32 12.90 -9.53
C GLN A 85 -16.34 11.44 -9.07
N SER A 86 -16.02 10.51 -9.97
CA SER A 86 -15.82 9.11 -9.60
C SER A 86 -14.64 9.01 -8.64
N GLU A 87 -14.89 8.74 -7.37
CA GLU A 87 -13.84 8.55 -6.38
C GLU A 87 -13.30 7.13 -6.49
N ASN A 88 -12.21 6.99 -7.24
CA ASN A 88 -11.50 5.73 -7.33
C ASN A 88 -10.63 5.59 -6.08
N TYR A 89 -11.09 4.75 -5.14
CA TYR A 89 -10.33 4.37 -3.95
C TYR A 89 -9.59 3.05 -4.16
N PRO A 90 -8.39 2.91 -3.57
CA PRO A 90 -7.63 1.67 -3.70
C PRO A 90 -8.43 0.56 -3.03
N LYS A 91 -8.35 -0.64 -3.62
CA LYS A 91 -8.93 -1.86 -3.04
C LYS A 91 -7.83 -2.67 -2.41
N ASP A 92 -8.16 -3.27 -1.27
CA ASP A 92 -7.17 -4.01 -0.49
C ASP A 92 -6.98 -5.42 -1.01
N HIS A 93 -5.73 -5.87 -0.94
CA HIS A 93 -5.30 -7.22 -1.26
C HIS A 93 -4.35 -7.71 -0.17
N LEU A 94 -4.30 -9.02 0.06
CA LEU A 94 -3.43 -9.61 1.08
C LEU A 94 -2.21 -10.29 0.46
N ASN A 95 -1.09 -10.17 1.17
CA ASN A 95 0.10 -10.99 0.96
C ASN A 95 0.75 -11.33 2.31
N LYS A 96 1.74 -12.21 2.30
CA LYS A 96 2.55 -12.57 3.46
C LYS A 96 4.01 -12.49 3.07
N ILE A 97 4.75 -11.56 3.67
CA ILE A 97 6.15 -11.31 3.37
C ILE A 97 7.00 -12.01 4.43
N SER A 98 7.74 -13.04 4.02
CA SER A 98 8.72 -13.71 4.87
C SER A 98 10.10 -13.15 4.57
N VAL A 99 10.77 -12.61 5.59
CA VAL A 99 12.12 -12.08 5.50
C VAL A 99 13.09 -13.05 6.18
N SER A 100 14.12 -13.47 5.45
CA SER A 100 15.18 -14.34 5.97
C SER A 100 16.01 -13.63 7.06
N LYS A 101 16.68 -14.41 7.91
CA LYS A 101 17.51 -13.88 9.02
C LYS A 101 18.77 -13.16 8.51
N ASP A 102 19.23 -13.54 7.33
CA ASP A 102 20.41 -13.06 6.61
C ASP A 102 20.08 -12.05 5.51
N ALA A 103 18.80 -11.66 5.36
CA ALA A 103 18.40 -10.62 4.42
C ALA A 103 19.17 -9.32 4.68
N ALA A 104 19.76 -8.74 3.62
CA ALA A 104 20.40 -7.44 3.72
C ALA A 104 19.39 -6.36 4.13
N LEU A 105 19.79 -5.50 5.07
CA LEU A 105 18.95 -4.41 5.56
C LEU A 105 18.67 -3.37 4.47
N GLY A 106 17.59 -2.62 4.65
CA GLY A 106 17.23 -1.50 3.79
C GLY A 106 16.05 -1.78 2.87
N ARG A 107 15.99 -1.06 1.76
CA ARG A 107 14.80 -1.00 0.89
C ARG A 107 14.74 -2.20 -0.06
N ARG A 108 13.52 -2.69 -0.25
CA ARG A 108 13.10 -3.61 -1.30
C ARG A 108 12.09 -2.89 -2.17
N LEU A 109 12.31 -2.92 -3.48
CA LEU A 109 11.35 -2.37 -4.43
C LEU A 109 10.31 -3.44 -4.73
N TRP A 110 9.05 -3.07 -4.75
CA TRP A 110 7.97 -3.97 -5.12
C TRP A 110 7.02 -3.27 -6.08
N ARG A 111 6.29 -4.08 -6.85
CA ARG A 111 5.28 -3.63 -7.81
C ARG A 111 4.22 -4.70 -8.02
N CYS A 112 3.12 -4.30 -8.65
CA CYS A 112 2.12 -5.20 -9.14
C CYS A 112 2.00 -5.12 -10.67
N TRP A 113 1.37 -6.12 -11.29
CA TRP A 113 1.05 -6.08 -12.71
C TRP A 113 -0.14 -6.97 -13.07
N THR A 114 -0.84 -6.59 -14.14
CA THR A 114 -1.94 -7.32 -14.77
C THR A 114 -1.71 -7.40 -16.27
N SER A 115 -2.66 -7.94 -17.05
CA SER A 115 -2.57 -7.92 -18.51
C SER A 115 -2.69 -6.50 -19.10
N GLN A 116 -3.14 -5.51 -18.31
CA GLN A 116 -3.28 -4.11 -18.70
C GLN A 116 -1.99 -3.30 -18.49
N GLY A 117 -0.97 -3.86 -17.83
CA GLY A 117 0.32 -3.20 -17.60
C GLY A 117 0.92 -3.50 -16.24
N ALA A 118 2.01 -2.78 -15.92
CA ALA A 118 2.68 -2.83 -14.63
C ALA A 118 2.59 -1.49 -13.92
N THR A 119 2.54 -1.53 -12.59
CA THR A 119 2.45 -0.32 -11.76
C THR A 119 3.80 0.37 -11.62
N LYS A 120 3.80 1.56 -11.01
CA LYS A 120 5.02 2.14 -10.41
C LYS A 120 5.61 1.19 -9.36
N THR A 121 6.84 1.46 -8.93
CA THR A 121 7.47 0.73 -7.83
C THR A 121 7.35 1.50 -6.52
N LEU A 122 6.93 0.82 -5.46
CA LEU A 122 6.97 1.33 -4.09
C LEU A 122 8.05 0.60 -3.29
N LYS A 123 8.27 1.04 -2.06
CA LYS A 123 9.33 0.52 -1.18
C LYS A 123 8.73 -0.30 -0.05
N PHE A 124 9.47 -1.30 0.37
CA PHE A 124 9.29 -2.07 1.60
C PHE A 124 10.62 -2.09 2.35
N VAL A 125 10.64 -1.88 3.67
CA VAL A 125 11.90 -1.78 4.43
C VAL A 125 12.17 -3.03 5.23
N ILE A 126 13.37 -3.57 5.10
CA ILE A 126 13.89 -4.61 5.98
C ILE A 126 14.74 -3.95 7.07
N GLY A 127 14.27 -4.04 8.31
CA GLY A 127 14.97 -3.59 9.51
C GLY A 127 15.54 -4.76 10.33
N ASP A 128 16.35 -4.43 11.33
CA ASP A 128 16.85 -5.38 12.35
C ASP A 128 16.20 -5.20 13.73
N LEU A 129 15.55 -4.06 13.98
CA LEU A 129 14.82 -3.78 15.20
C LEU A 129 13.47 -4.52 15.25
N PRO A 130 12.97 -4.86 16.45
CA PRO A 130 11.58 -5.29 16.63
C PRO A 130 10.61 -4.28 16.02
N GLU A 131 9.60 -4.77 15.30
CA GLU A 131 8.57 -3.93 14.70
C GLU A 131 7.26 -4.02 15.48
N VAL A 132 6.64 -2.87 15.71
CA VAL A 132 5.29 -2.75 16.28
C VAL A 132 4.44 -1.98 15.28
N THR A 133 3.24 -2.48 15.01
CA THR A 133 2.25 -1.81 14.18
C THR A 133 1.33 -0.97 15.06
N GLU A 134 0.85 0.14 14.52
CA GLU A 134 -0.13 0.99 15.21
C GLU A 134 -1.40 0.18 15.54
N ASN A 135 -2.07 0.62 16.59
CA ASN A 135 -3.41 0.18 16.88
C ASN A 135 -4.37 1.31 16.51
N GLU A 136 -5.06 1.15 15.39
CA GLU A 136 -6.08 2.07 14.88
C GLU A 136 -7.19 2.25 15.94
N MET A 137 -7.49 3.49 16.33
CA MET A 137 -8.50 3.81 17.33
C MET A 137 -9.40 4.97 16.90
N ASP A 138 -10.72 4.79 17.02
CA ASP A 138 -11.67 5.86 16.76
C ASP A 138 -11.61 6.94 17.86
N GLY A 139 -11.54 8.20 17.43
CA GLY A 139 -11.69 9.35 18.32
C GLY A 139 -10.37 9.94 18.82
N ARG A 140 -10.20 10.04 20.15
CA ARG A 140 -9.01 10.71 20.71
C ARG A 140 -7.82 9.73 20.73
N PRO A 141 -6.64 10.17 20.29
CA PRO A 141 -5.48 9.30 20.23
C PRO A 141 -5.03 8.91 21.63
N ILE A 142 -4.87 7.59 21.85
CA ILE A 142 -4.37 7.02 23.10
C ILE A 142 -2.91 6.63 22.90
N PRO A 143 -1.99 7.05 23.78
CA PRO A 143 -0.58 6.67 23.65
C PRO A 143 -0.38 5.15 23.69
N GLN A 144 0.17 4.60 22.60
CA GLN A 144 0.60 3.20 22.53
C GLN A 144 1.98 3.04 23.15
N ALA A 145 2.07 2.29 24.24
CA ALA A 145 3.33 2.02 24.91
C ALA A 145 4.22 1.08 24.07
N VAL A 146 5.48 1.47 23.86
CA VAL A 146 6.50 0.70 23.13
C VAL A 146 7.79 0.58 23.93
N VAL A 147 8.56 -0.47 23.64
CA VAL A 147 9.82 -0.80 24.32
C VAL A 147 10.97 -0.60 23.34
N LEU A 148 11.91 0.28 23.67
CA LEU A 148 13.09 0.56 22.85
C LEU A 148 14.13 -0.59 22.93
N PRO A 149 14.91 -0.84 21.85
CA PRO A 149 14.81 -0.21 20.53
C PRO A 149 13.68 -0.83 19.70
N VAL A 150 12.98 -0.01 18.92
CA VAL A 150 11.80 -0.42 18.15
C VAL A 150 11.69 0.36 16.84
N THR A 151 11.08 -0.27 15.84
CA THR A 151 10.52 0.41 14.68
C THR A 151 9.00 0.40 14.80
N ALA A 152 8.39 1.58 14.88
CA ALA A 152 6.95 1.72 14.87
C ALA A 152 6.47 1.90 13.42
N ASN A 153 5.59 1.02 12.95
CA ASN A 153 4.88 1.16 11.67
C ASN A 153 3.55 1.84 11.94
N GLY A 154 3.43 3.09 11.51
CA GLY A 154 2.15 3.78 11.45
C GLY A 154 1.80 4.26 10.05
N ARG A 155 0.53 4.57 9.82
CA ARG A 155 0.01 5.23 8.62
C ARG A 155 -1.04 6.25 9.06
N ILE A 156 -1.06 7.38 8.37
CA ILE A 156 -2.12 8.37 8.58
C ILE A 156 -3.37 7.85 7.85
N PHE A 157 -4.27 7.18 8.57
CA PHE A 157 -5.49 6.61 8.01
C PHE A 157 -6.56 6.42 9.08
N PRO A 158 -7.64 7.23 9.12
CA PRO A 158 -8.12 8.16 8.10
C PRO A 158 -7.32 9.47 8.01
N ARG A 159 -7.77 10.39 7.15
CA ARG A 159 -7.17 11.72 7.03
C ARG A 159 -7.17 12.41 8.40
N GLU A 160 -6.10 13.14 8.71
CA GLU A 160 -5.91 13.86 9.99
C GLU A 160 -5.76 12.95 11.21
N ASP A 161 -5.55 11.65 10.99
CA ASP A 161 -5.22 10.74 12.08
C ASP A 161 -3.87 11.07 12.75
N ILE A 162 -3.80 10.79 14.05
CA ILE A 162 -2.66 11.10 14.91
C ILE A 162 -2.27 9.85 15.72
N ASP A 163 -1.17 9.23 15.35
CA ASP A 163 -0.57 8.16 16.14
C ASP A 163 0.27 8.72 17.29
N VAL A 164 -0.05 8.31 18.52
CA VAL A 164 0.73 8.68 19.70
C VAL A 164 1.45 7.46 20.25
N TRP A 165 2.78 7.56 20.34
CA TRP A 165 3.65 6.51 20.87
C TRP A 165 4.29 6.95 22.19
N ALA A 166 4.33 6.06 23.18
CA ALA A 166 4.93 6.33 24.48
C ALA A 166 6.02 5.30 24.81
N PHE A 167 7.14 5.77 25.35
CA PHE A 167 8.22 4.90 25.83
C PHE A 167 8.82 5.46 27.12
N THR A 168 9.47 4.59 27.89
CA THR A 168 10.19 5.01 29.10
C THR A 168 11.63 5.34 28.76
N ALA A 169 12.12 6.47 29.25
CA ALA A 169 13.51 6.90 29.13
C ALA A 169 14.10 7.25 30.50
N LYS A 170 15.42 7.14 30.66
CA LYS A 170 16.14 7.50 31.88
C LYS A 170 16.88 8.83 31.74
N ALA A 171 17.03 9.56 32.84
CA ALA A 171 17.84 10.79 32.84
C ALA A 171 19.27 10.49 32.38
N GLY A 172 19.77 11.26 31.41
CA GLY A 172 21.09 11.07 30.80
C GLY A 172 21.13 10.06 29.64
N GLU A 173 20.02 9.41 29.30
CA GLU A 173 19.93 8.52 28.13
C GLU A 173 19.86 9.33 26.82
N THR A 174 20.60 8.88 25.80
CA THR A 174 20.52 9.44 24.45
C THR A 174 19.67 8.54 23.58
N ILE A 175 18.59 9.08 23.02
CA ILE A 175 17.66 8.35 22.16
C ILE A 175 17.69 9.00 20.77
N VAL A 176 17.88 8.18 19.74
CA VAL A 176 17.84 8.61 18.35
C VAL A 176 16.52 8.16 17.75
N MET A 177 15.76 9.10 17.19
CA MET A 177 14.53 8.84 16.45
C MET A 177 14.73 9.25 15.00
N ASP A 178 14.43 8.36 14.06
CA ASP A 178 14.35 8.65 12.63
C ASP A 178 12.93 8.36 12.15
N ALA A 179 12.32 9.32 11.45
CA ALA A 179 10.98 9.22 10.91
C ALA A 179 11.04 9.20 9.39
N ALA A 180 10.54 8.12 8.79
CA ALA A 180 10.44 7.96 7.34
C ALA A 180 8.97 7.94 6.93
N ALA A 181 8.44 9.09 6.49
CA ALA A 181 7.08 9.18 5.92
C ALA A 181 7.14 9.22 4.38
N LYS A 182 7.29 10.42 3.80
CA LYS A 182 7.35 10.67 2.34
C LYS A 182 8.40 9.84 1.58
N ARG A 183 9.39 9.27 2.29
CA ARG A 183 10.41 8.39 1.71
C ARG A 183 9.83 7.10 1.11
N PHE A 184 8.60 6.70 1.47
CA PHE A 184 7.93 5.49 0.97
C PHE A 184 7.11 5.68 -0.31
N GLY A 185 6.81 6.93 -0.71
CA GLY A 185 6.18 7.24 -1.99
C GLY A 185 4.65 7.23 -2.01
N SER A 186 4.01 7.41 -0.86
CA SER A 186 2.59 7.80 -0.73
C SER A 186 2.38 9.24 -1.20
#